data_AF-A0A0Q5R2R6-F1
#
_entry.id   AF-A0A0Q5R2R6-F1
#
_cell.length_a   1.000
_cell.length_b   1.000
_cell.length_c   1.000
_cell.angle_alpha   90.00
_cell.angle_beta   90.00
_cell.angle_gamma   90.00
#
_symmetry.space_group_name_H-M   'P 1'
#
loop_
_entity.id
_entity.type
_entity.pdbx_description
1 polymer ?
#
loop_
_entity_poly.entity_id
_entity_poly.type
_entity_poly.pdbx_seq_one_letter_code
_entity_poly.pdbx_strand_id
1 'polypeptide(L)'
;MPIAARRPRTAARALALLVVCAGVIGLAGCSDDAAPSAPDPAAASSSSTAPSNPAGFSGVYEAQLTTYRINGRRPAAGEPEAQPTTRRWVVQTRCDGPGAGCVTVAAATAPTASNLNRRRMVFVHEDDEWTRVTETVTRTCTPAGTSSAVTEPWVGMQQSEFRATASSSAQQITDLDGIVDTYQGGSCAQLVRSRIRLHRVGDLPAGTAPLPRTPVVAARTDIPGAGLQGRYEVAQTTVSSRPASLARRFPATSGEARLAPVCLRDGSRCTIALYSTGGQYLSALSYRSRGFERTTTGVPVTCTNGATGVARATERVVPPANAPRPFASVSGPGTTTYLTGCAGSVSRRTTLTRLGD
;
A
#
# COMPACT_ATOMS: atom_id res chain seq x y z
N MET A 1 -22.13 51.25 35.80
CA MET A 1 -22.53 50.24 34.79
C MET A 1 -21.38 49.25 34.61
N PRO A 2 -21.48 48.00 35.08
CA PRO A 2 -20.42 47.01 34.87
C PRO A 2 -20.67 46.17 33.61
N ILE A 3 -19.65 46.03 32.76
CA ILE A 3 -19.64 45.19 31.57
C ILE A 3 -19.24 43.76 32.00
N ALA A 4 -20.15 42.80 31.76
CA ALA A 4 -19.95 41.40 32.06
C ALA A 4 -18.95 40.75 31.08
N ALA A 5 -17.87 40.17 31.61
CA ALA A 5 -16.91 39.39 30.86
C ALA A 5 -17.50 38.02 30.48
N ARG A 6 -17.65 37.76 29.17
CA ARG A 6 -18.03 36.44 28.63
C ARG A 6 -16.84 35.48 28.73
N ARG A 7 -17.07 34.32 29.37
CA ARG A 7 -16.14 33.18 29.40
C ARG A 7 -15.99 32.56 28.00
N PRO A 8 -14.79 32.14 27.57
CA PRO A 8 -14.65 31.29 26.41
C PRO A 8 -15.14 29.86 26.74
N ARG A 9 -16.11 29.38 25.95
CA ARG A 9 -16.52 27.97 25.94
C ARG A 9 -15.43 27.17 25.22
N THR A 10 -14.60 26.46 25.99
CA THR A 10 -13.70 25.42 25.48
C THR A 10 -14.52 24.24 24.97
N ALA A 11 -14.61 24.08 23.65
CA ALA A 11 -15.10 22.87 23.02
C ALA A 11 -14.01 21.79 23.10
N ALA A 12 -14.15 20.88 24.07
CA ALA A 12 -13.40 19.63 24.08
C ALA A 12 -13.87 18.77 22.91
N ARG A 13 -13.11 18.79 21.81
CA ARG A 13 -13.27 17.81 20.71
C ARG A 13 -12.71 16.48 21.18
N ALA A 14 -13.58 15.63 21.72
CA ALA A 14 -13.30 14.21 21.91
C ALA A 14 -13.16 13.55 20.53
N LEU A 15 -11.95 13.13 20.18
CA LEU A 15 -11.69 12.29 19.02
C LEU A 15 -12.10 10.85 19.41
N ALA A 16 -13.38 10.52 19.20
CA ALA A 16 -13.89 9.16 19.37
C ALA A 16 -13.33 8.29 18.24
N LEU A 17 -12.57 7.26 18.62
CA LEU A 17 -12.12 6.19 17.74
C LEU A 17 -13.34 5.38 17.28
N LEU A 18 -13.49 5.27 15.95
CA LEU A 18 -14.46 4.50 15.15
C LEU A 18 -15.52 3.65 15.89
N VAL A 19 -16.79 4.06 15.72
CA VAL A 19 -17.97 3.20 15.72
C VAL A 19 -18.72 3.48 14.42
N VAL A 20 -18.92 2.49 13.56
CA VAL A 20 -19.93 2.55 12.49
C VAL A 20 -20.66 1.21 12.45
N CYS A 21 -21.84 1.19 13.07
CA CYS A 21 -22.94 0.31 12.73
C CYS A 21 -23.70 0.92 11.55
N ALA A 22 -24.00 0.13 10.52
CA ALA A 22 -25.10 0.42 9.59
C ALA A 22 -25.70 -0.92 9.12
N GLY A 23 -27.02 -1.02 9.24
CA GLY A 23 -27.79 -2.25 9.14
C GLY A 23 -28.32 -2.59 7.75
N VAL A 24 -28.85 -3.80 7.70
CA VAL A 24 -29.54 -4.57 6.66
C VAL A 24 -30.85 -3.93 6.20
N ILE A 25 -31.13 -3.90 4.87
CA ILE A 25 -32.38 -4.23 4.10
C ILE A 25 -31.97 -4.19 2.59
N GLY A 26 -32.33 -5.08 1.64
CA GLY A 26 -33.25 -6.21 1.59
C GLY A 26 -33.07 -7.04 0.30
N LEU A 27 -33.77 -8.18 0.26
CA LEU A 27 -33.79 -9.24 -0.75
C LEU A 27 -34.62 -8.88 -2.01
N ALA A 28 -34.27 -9.47 -3.15
CA ALA A 28 -35.15 -10.27 -4.05
C ALA A 28 -34.70 -10.23 -5.53
N GLY A 29 -34.79 -11.38 -6.22
CA GLY A 29 -34.82 -11.45 -7.69
C GLY A 29 -34.02 -12.61 -8.30
N CYS A 30 -34.61 -13.80 -8.37
CA CYS A 30 -34.18 -14.92 -9.22
C CYS A 30 -34.65 -14.71 -10.67
N SER A 31 -34.22 -15.63 -11.56
CA SER A 31 -34.68 -15.90 -12.95
C SER A 31 -33.90 -15.17 -14.06
N ASP A 32 -33.52 -15.76 -15.20
CA ASP A 32 -33.77 -17.07 -15.82
C ASP A 32 -32.64 -17.44 -16.81
N ASP A 33 -32.61 -18.72 -17.16
CA ASP A 33 -31.84 -19.38 -18.21
C ASP A 33 -31.88 -18.69 -19.59
N ALA A 34 -30.71 -18.62 -20.25
CA ALA A 34 -30.63 -18.68 -21.71
C ALA A 34 -29.24 -19.20 -22.13
N ALA A 35 -29.20 -20.47 -22.57
CA ALA A 35 -28.04 -21.06 -23.23
C ALA A 35 -27.82 -20.40 -24.61
N PRO A 36 -26.61 -19.96 -24.96
CA PRO A 36 -26.32 -19.53 -26.32
C PRO A 36 -25.99 -20.74 -27.21
N SER A 37 -26.71 -20.83 -28.32
CA SER A 37 -26.48 -21.76 -29.43
C SER A 37 -25.07 -21.62 -30.01
N ALA A 38 -24.44 -22.75 -30.30
CA ALA A 38 -23.16 -22.84 -31.00
C ALA A 38 -23.31 -22.44 -32.48
N PRO A 39 -22.38 -21.65 -33.06
CA PRO A 39 -22.21 -21.57 -34.51
C PRO A 39 -21.16 -22.57 -35.03
N ASP A 40 -21.43 -23.06 -36.24
CA ASP A 40 -20.64 -23.99 -37.04
C ASP A 40 -19.16 -23.59 -37.23
N PRO A 41 -18.24 -24.56 -37.36
CA PRO A 41 -16.83 -24.31 -37.61
C PRO A 41 -16.58 -24.03 -39.10
N ALA A 42 -16.73 -22.78 -39.53
CA ALA A 42 -16.16 -22.32 -40.78
C ALA A 42 -14.68 -21.98 -40.58
N ALA A 43 -13.82 -22.61 -41.38
CA ALA A 43 -12.37 -22.49 -41.37
C ALA A 43 -11.89 -21.03 -41.41
N ALA A 44 -11.41 -20.53 -40.26
CA ALA A 44 -10.56 -19.36 -40.20
C ALA A 44 -9.11 -19.84 -40.34
N SER A 45 -8.53 -19.59 -41.51
CA SER A 45 -7.08 -19.59 -41.71
C SER A 45 -6.49 -18.44 -40.90
N SER A 46 -6.30 -18.68 -39.60
CA SER A 46 -5.60 -17.78 -38.70
C SER A 46 -4.15 -17.68 -39.15
N SER A 47 -3.80 -16.62 -39.86
CA SER A 47 -2.42 -16.16 -39.92
C SER A 47 -2.00 -15.88 -38.49
N SER A 48 -1.30 -16.84 -37.87
CA SER A 48 -0.76 -16.69 -36.53
C SER A 48 0.36 -15.66 -36.58
N THR A 49 -0.01 -14.38 -36.53
CA THR A 49 0.95 -13.33 -36.21
C THR A 49 1.49 -13.68 -34.84
N ALA A 50 2.75 -14.11 -34.77
CA ALA A 50 3.39 -14.39 -33.49
C ALA A 50 3.20 -13.18 -32.57
N PRO A 51 2.89 -13.38 -31.27
CA PRO A 51 2.66 -12.26 -30.37
C PRO A 51 3.88 -11.32 -30.39
N SER A 52 3.67 -10.09 -30.82
CA SER A 52 4.69 -9.06 -30.79
C SER A 52 4.97 -8.67 -29.33
N ASN A 53 6.22 -8.39 -29.01
CA ASN A 53 6.54 -7.83 -27.70
C ASN A 53 5.86 -6.48 -27.49
N PRO A 54 5.47 -6.16 -26.25
CA PRO A 54 4.99 -4.83 -25.95
C PRO A 54 6.09 -3.81 -26.23
N ALA A 55 5.69 -2.61 -26.64
CA ALA A 55 6.62 -1.52 -26.91
C ALA A 55 7.45 -1.23 -25.65
N GLY A 56 8.78 -1.17 -25.78
CA GLY A 56 9.64 -0.73 -24.70
C GLY A 56 9.66 0.79 -24.55
N PHE A 57 10.13 1.29 -23.39
CA PHE A 57 10.23 2.73 -23.12
C PHE A 57 11.66 3.14 -22.72
N SER A 58 12.65 2.77 -23.54
CA SER A 58 14.05 3.16 -23.36
C SER A 58 14.31 4.64 -23.69
N GLY A 59 15.12 5.32 -22.88
CA GLY A 59 15.49 6.72 -23.07
C GLY A 59 15.68 7.49 -21.77
N VAL A 60 15.75 8.80 -21.87
CA VAL A 60 15.67 9.71 -20.73
C VAL A 60 14.24 10.23 -20.61
N TYR A 61 13.65 10.06 -19.44
CA TYR A 61 12.28 10.48 -19.14
C TYR A 61 12.28 11.55 -18.07
N GLU A 62 11.38 12.50 -18.21
CA GLU A 62 10.96 13.36 -17.13
C GLU A 62 9.71 12.75 -16.47
N ALA A 63 9.83 12.47 -15.18
CA ALA A 63 8.78 11.93 -14.34
C ALA A 63 8.19 13.05 -13.48
N GLN A 64 6.96 13.43 -13.78
CA GLN A 64 6.18 14.36 -12.98
C GLN A 64 5.24 13.57 -12.06
N LEU A 65 5.42 13.74 -10.75
CA LEU A 65 4.58 13.14 -9.72
C LEU A 65 3.72 14.22 -9.08
N THR A 66 2.40 14.06 -9.14
CA THR A 66 1.42 14.97 -8.55
C THR A 66 0.58 14.21 -7.55
N THR A 67 0.80 14.46 -6.24
CA THR A 67 -0.04 13.87 -5.20
C THR A 67 -1.43 14.50 -5.25
N TYR A 68 -2.46 13.66 -5.27
CA TYR A 68 -3.83 14.15 -5.31
C TYR A 68 -4.73 13.52 -4.25
N ARG A 69 -4.28 12.46 -3.57
CA ARG A 69 -4.94 11.94 -2.37
C ARG A 69 -3.95 11.50 -1.29
N ILE A 70 -4.29 11.79 -0.05
CA ILE A 70 -3.67 11.23 1.16
C ILE A 70 -4.81 10.64 1.98
N ASN A 71 -4.78 9.34 2.29
CA ASN A 71 -5.84 8.65 3.03
C ASN A 71 -7.25 8.88 2.44
N GLY A 72 -7.35 8.97 1.11
CA GLY A 72 -8.61 9.21 0.40
C GLY A 72 -9.07 10.67 0.34
N ARG A 73 -8.47 11.60 1.10
CA ARG A 73 -8.76 13.05 1.02
C ARG A 73 -7.79 13.78 0.10
N ARG A 74 -8.22 14.90 -0.50
CA ARG A 74 -7.29 15.79 -1.22
C ARG A 74 -6.27 16.40 -0.24
N PRO A 75 -5.00 16.54 -0.62
CA PRO A 75 -4.02 17.27 0.16
C PRO A 75 -4.47 18.72 0.39
N ALA A 76 -4.25 19.24 1.58
CA ALA A 76 -4.52 20.65 1.88
C ALA A 76 -3.40 21.54 1.30
N ALA A 77 -3.74 22.79 0.97
CA ALA A 77 -2.74 23.77 0.55
C ALA A 77 -1.67 23.94 1.64
N GLY A 78 -0.39 23.85 1.26
CA GLY A 78 0.74 23.93 2.19
C GLY A 78 1.20 22.60 2.80
N GLU A 79 0.51 21.48 2.56
CA GLU A 79 1.06 20.16 2.89
C GLU A 79 2.27 19.84 2.00
N PRO A 80 3.35 19.21 2.52
CA PRO A 80 4.59 18.96 1.76
C PRO A 80 4.39 18.17 0.46
N GLU A 81 3.35 17.34 0.42
CA GLU A 81 3.06 16.48 -0.72
C GLU A 81 2.12 17.15 -1.75
N ALA A 82 1.63 18.37 -1.51
CA ALA A 82 0.65 19.04 -2.38
C ALA A 82 1.22 19.59 -3.70
N GLN A 83 2.54 19.77 -3.80
CA GLN A 83 3.17 20.32 -5.00
C GLN A 83 3.65 19.21 -5.95
N PRO A 84 3.48 19.37 -7.28
CA PRO A 84 4.09 18.47 -8.25
C PRO A 84 5.60 18.41 -8.05
N THR A 85 6.16 17.21 -8.13
CA THR A 85 7.61 17.01 -8.12
C THR A 85 8.07 16.42 -9.43
N THR A 86 9.16 16.95 -9.97
CA THR A 86 9.74 16.49 -11.23
C THR A 86 11.07 15.80 -10.98
N ARG A 87 11.29 14.66 -11.64
CA ARG A 87 12.54 13.90 -11.57
C ARG A 87 12.94 13.43 -12.95
N ARG A 88 14.23 13.38 -13.25
CA ARG A 88 14.71 12.79 -14.50
C ARG A 88 15.14 11.35 -14.29
N TRP A 89 14.71 10.45 -15.15
CA TRP A 89 14.99 9.01 -15.11
C TRP A 89 15.74 8.60 -16.37
N VAL A 90 16.77 7.77 -16.22
CA VAL A 90 17.41 7.05 -17.33
C VAL A 90 16.83 5.64 -17.32
N VAL A 91 16.21 5.24 -18.44
CA VAL A 91 15.37 4.06 -18.54
C VAL A 91 15.88 3.15 -19.65
N GLN A 92 16.06 1.87 -19.34
CA GLN A 92 16.39 0.83 -20.31
C GLN A 92 15.35 -0.29 -20.24
N THR A 93 14.81 -0.70 -21.37
CA THR A 93 13.88 -1.82 -21.50
C THR A 93 14.54 -2.98 -22.21
N ARG A 94 14.24 -4.20 -21.76
CA ARG A 94 14.66 -5.46 -22.37
C ARG A 94 13.48 -6.43 -22.40
N CYS A 95 13.29 -7.10 -23.53
CA CYS A 95 12.32 -8.18 -23.69
C CYS A 95 13.08 -9.45 -24.09
N ASP A 96 12.79 -10.59 -23.46
CA ASP A 96 13.58 -11.82 -23.63
C ASP A 96 13.18 -12.68 -24.86
N GLY A 97 12.44 -12.11 -25.82
CA GLY A 97 11.98 -12.76 -27.05
C GLY A 97 10.51 -12.46 -27.33
N PRO A 98 9.96 -12.75 -28.53
CA PRO A 98 8.56 -12.49 -28.86
C PRO A 98 7.59 -13.20 -27.90
N GLY A 99 6.63 -12.47 -27.35
CA GLY A 99 5.67 -12.98 -26.35
C GLY A 99 6.27 -13.20 -24.95
N ALA A 100 7.57 -12.94 -24.75
CA ALA A 100 8.18 -12.92 -23.43
C ALA A 100 7.92 -11.57 -22.75
N GLY A 101 7.67 -11.60 -21.44
CA GLY A 101 7.50 -10.37 -20.66
C GLY A 101 8.70 -9.41 -20.83
N CYS A 102 8.42 -8.12 -20.81
CA CYS A 102 9.46 -7.09 -20.85
C CYS A 102 9.78 -6.60 -19.44
N VAL A 103 11.08 -6.39 -19.19
CA VAL A 103 11.59 -5.76 -17.97
C VAL A 103 12.15 -4.40 -18.33
N THR A 104 11.73 -3.40 -17.57
CA THR A 104 12.32 -2.06 -17.65
C THR A 104 13.03 -1.73 -16.36
N VAL A 105 14.26 -1.22 -16.47
CA VAL A 105 15.02 -0.69 -15.33
C VAL A 105 15.18 0.80 -15.50
N ALA A 106 14.81 1.55 -14.48
CA ALA A 106 15.01 2.99 -14.41
C ALA A 106 15.92 3.38 -13.24
N ALA A 107 16.76 4.39 -13.47
CA ALA A 107 17.56 5.03 -12.44
C ALA A 107 17.21 6.52 -12.39
N ALA A 108 16.83 7.01 -11.21
CA ALA A 108 16.62 8.44 -11.02
C ALA A 108 17.97 9.17 -11.06
N THR A 109 18.12 10.17 -11.92
CA THR A 109 19.26 11.08 -11.89
C THR A 109 18.90 12.26 -10.99
N ALA A 110 19.74 12.57 -10.01
CA ALA A 110 19.72 13.88 -9.36
C ALA A 110 20.68 14.76 -10.15
N PRO A 111 20.41 16.06 -10.22
CA PRO A 111 21.17 16.99 -11.05
C PRO A 111 22.69 16.97 -10.82
N THR A 112 23.19 16.48 -9.68
CA THR A 112 24.59 16.68 -9.24
C THR A 112 25.34 15.44 -8.74
N ALA A 113 24.77 14.22 -8.74
CA ALA A 113 25.48 13.06 -8.18
C ALA A 113 25.90 12.04 -9.25
N SER A 114 27.22 11.95 -9.46
CA SER A 114 27.95 11.06 -10.38
C SER A 114 27.83 9.56 -10.06
N ASN A 115 27.29 9.22 -8.89
CA ASN A 115 27.14 7.82 -8.48
C ASN A 115 25.76 7.30 -8.91
N LEU A 116 25.72 6.56 -10.02
CA LEU A 116 24.55 5.81 -10.53
C LEU A 116 24.18 4.59 -9.66
N ASN A 117 24.78 4.40 -8.48
CA ASN A 117 24.38 3.40 -7.48
C ASN A 117 23.03 3.72 -6.79
N ARG A 118 22.19 4.50 -7.46
CA ARG A 118 20.85 4.87 -6.99
C ARG A 118 19.91 3.71 -7.24
N ARG A 119 19.00 3.49 -6.29
CA ARG A 119 17.99 2.42 -6.27
C ARG A 119 17.40 2.21 -7.68
N ARG A 120 17.79 1.12 -8.31
CA ARG A 120 17.25 0.70 -9.61
C ARG A 120 15.78 0.35 -9.43
N MET A 121 14.93 0.94 -10.24
CA MET A 121 13.50 0.70 -10.27
C MET A 121 13.22 -0.32 -11.36
N VAL A 122 12.66 -1.48 -11.02
CA VAL A 122 12.35 -2.54 -11.97
C VAL A 122 10.85 -2.56 -12.23
N PHE A 123 10.46 -2.48 -13.49
CA PHE A 123 9.08 -2.57 -13.97
C PHE A 123 8.91 -3.84 -14.79
N VAL A 124 7.73 -4.44 -14.69
CA VAL A 124 7.30 -5.59 -15.48
C VAL A 124 6.07 -5.17 -16.28
N HIS A 125 5.99 -5.61 -17.54
CA HIS A 125 4.81 -5.40 -18.36
C HIS A 125 3.88 -6.61 -18.30
N GLU A 126 2.66 -6.42 -17.82
CA GLU A 126 1.57 -7.42 -17.77
C GLU A 126 0.25 -6.69 -18.11
N ASP A 127 -0.63 -7.30 -18.92
CA ASP A 127 -1.97 -6.77 -19.26
C ASP A 127 -2.00 -5.29 -19.72
N ASP A 128 -1.10 -4.94 -20.65
CA ASP A 128 -0.90 -3.60 -21.20
C ASP A 128 -0.56 -2.52 -20.15
N GLU A 129 0.07 -2.94 -19.05
CA GLU A 129 0.43 -2.10 -17.94
C GLU A 129 1.85 -2.39 -17.44
N TRP A 130 2.57 -1.31 -17.12
CA TRP A 130 3.87 -1.39 -16.48
C TRP A 130 3.72 -1.26 -14.97
N THR A 131 4.05 -2.33 -14.25
CA THR A 131 3.94 -2.39 -12.80
C THR A 131 5.31 -2.46 -12.14
N ARG A 132 5.46 -1.72 -11.05
CA ARG A 132 6.61 -1.79 -10.13
C ARG A 132 6.12 -1.84 -8.70
N VAL A 133 6.75 -2.69 -7.90
CA VAL A 133 6.66 -2.62 -6.44
C VAL A 133 8.06 -2.42 -5.87
N THR A 134 8.21 -1.44 -4.98
CA THR A 134 9.49 -1.18 -4.29
C THR A 134 9.30 -1.04 -2.80
N GLU A 135 10.26 -1.58 -2.06
CA GLU A 135 10.32 -1.48 -0.61
C GLU A 135 10.99 -0.15 -0.15
N THR A 136 10.44 0.46 0.90
CA THR A 136 11.10 1.50 1.69
C THR A 136 11.29 0.98 3.10
N VAL A 137 12.55 0.76 3.53
CA VAL A 137 12.87 0.03 4.78
C VAL A 137 12.87 0.92 6.04
N THR A 138 12.99 2.24 5.87
CA THR A 138 12.99 3.20 6.98
C THR A 138 12.39 4.51 6.50
N ARG A 139 11.56 5.14 7.33
CA ARG A 139 11.07 6.49 7.10
C ARG A 139 11.09 7.28 8.40
N THR A 140 11.49 8.54 8.29
CA THR A 140 11.30 9.55 9.32
C THR A 140 10.02 10.32 9.00
N CYS A 141 9.15 10.46 9.98
CA CYS A 141 7.85 11.12 9.82
C CYS A 141 7.38 11.66 11.18
N THR A 142 6.44 12.60 11.16
CA THR A 142 5.84 13.15 12.38
C THR A 142 4.43 12.56 12.52
N PRO A 143 4.17 11.72 13.53
CA PRO A 143 2.85 11.15 13.76
C PRO A 143 1.80 12.26 13.94
N ALA A 144 0.59 12.02 13.44
CA ALA A 144 -0.50 12.99 13.55
C ALA A 144 -0.76 13.35 15.03
N GLY A 145 -0.89 14.65 15.32
CA GLY A 145 -1.11 15.14 16.68
C GLY A 145 0.15 15.19 17.56
N THR A 146 1.34 15.00 16.98
CA THR A 146 2.62 15.16 17.68
C THR A 146 3.49 16.21 17.00
N SER A 147 4.47 16.76 17.73
CA SER A 147 5.46 17.71 17.21
C SER A 147 6.83 17.07 16.94
N SER A 148 7.02 15.81 17.34
CA SER A 148 8.31 15.13 17.29
C SER A 148 8.34 14.11 16.16
N ALA A 149 9.36 14.19 15.32
CA ALA A 149 9.59 13.19 14.28
C ALA A 149 10.01 11.86 14.92
N VAL A 150 9.44 10.77 14.44
CA VAL A 150 9.86 9.41 14.76
C VAL A 150 10.49 8.78 13.52
N THR A 151 11.52 7.98 13.73
CA THR A 151 12.11 7.15 12.68
C THR A 151 11.77 5.71 12.99
N GLU A 152 10.96 5.08 12.15
CA GLU A 152 10.49 3.73 12.38
C GLU A 152 11.12 2.75 11.38
N PRO A 153 11.67 1.61 11.84
CA PRO A 153 12.07 0.52 10.96
C PRO A 153 10.80 -0.12 10.41
N TRP A 154 10.49 0.15 9.16
CA TRP A 154 9.18 -0.12 8.60
C TRP A 154 9.28 -0.58 7.14
N VAL A 155 8.38 -1.46 6.66
CA VAL A 155 8.30 -1.85 5.24
C VAL A 155 7.23 -1.03 4.54
N GLY A 156 7.66 -0.04 3.80
CA GLY A 156 6.85 0.58 2.77
C GLY A 156 6.81 -0.17 1.52
N MET A 157 5.62 -0.30 0.97
CA MET A 157 5.49 -0.65 -0.42
C MET A 157 4.99 0.57 -1.17
N GLN A 158 5.75 0.92 -2.20
CA GLN A 158 5.31 1.80 -3.24
C GLN A 158 4.98 0.93 -4.45
N GLN A 159 3.73 0.92 -4.86
CA GLN A 159 3.25 0.32 -6.10
C GLN A 159 3.11 1.43 -7.14
N SER A 160 3.58 1.18 -8.35
CA SER A 160 3.48 2.11 -9.48
C SER A 160 2.94 1.35 -10.66
N GLU A 161 1.98 1.95 -11.33
CA GLU A 161 1.14 1.36 -12.35
C GLU A 161 0.95 2.43 -13.41
N PHE A 162 1.40 2.19 -14.63
CA PHE A 162 1.23 3.16 -15.72
C PHE A 162 1.16 2.50 -17.08
N ARG A 163 0.44 3.17 -17.99
CA ARG A 163 0.16 2.72 -19.35
C ARG A 163 0.72 3.70 -20.35
N ALA A 164 1.08 3.21 -21.53
CA ALA A 164 1.41 4.08 -22.65
C ALA A 164 0.17 4.93 -23.00
N THR A 165 0.37 6.22 -23.26
CA THR A 165 -0.71 7.09 -23.74
C THR A 165 -0.94 6.88 -25.24
N ALA A 166 -2.05 7.42 -25.77
CA ALA A 166 -2.35 7.39 -27.21
C ALA A 166 -1.34 8.15 -28.09
N SER A 167 -0.49 9.02 -27.50
CA SER A 167 0.59 9.69 -28.24
C SER A 167 1.80 8.78 -28.48
N SER A 168 1.89 7.65 -27.78
CA SER A 168 2.94 6.67 -27.97
C SER A 168 2.68 5.78 -29.19
N SER A 169 3.75 5.40 -29.89
CA SER A 169 3.67 4.49 -31.03
C SER A 169 3.89 3.03 -30.60
N ALA A 170 3.48 2.07 -31.43
CA ALA A 170 3.74 0.64 -31.21
C ALA A 170 5.24 0.28 -31.22
N GLN A 171 6.09 1.15 -31.79
CA GLN A 171 7.53 0.92 -31.89
C GLN A 171 8.32 1.61 -30.76
N GLN A 172 7.77 2.68 -30.20
CA GLN A 172 8.42 3.47 -29.18
C GLN A 172 7.39 4.19 -28.32
N ILE A 173 7.45 3.90 -27.02
CA ILE A 173 6.70 4.65 -26.02
C ILE A 173 7.42 5.98 -25.78
N THR A 174 6.68 7.09 -25.87
CA THR A 174 7.18 8.45 -25.57
C THR A 174 6.55 9.00 -24.30
N ASP A 175 5.34 8.55 -23.98
CA ASP A 175 4.52 9.11 -22.93
C ASP A 175 3.80 7.99 -22.18
N LEU A 176 3.89 8.03 -20.85
CA LEU A 176 3.17 7.13 -19.96
C LEU A 176 2.43 7.92 -18.89
N ASP A 177 1.25 7.46 -18.51
CA ASP A 177 0.45 8.04 -17.44
C ASP A 177 -0.06 6.93 -16.52
N GLY A 178 -0.15 7.25 -15.24
CA GLY A 178 -0.64 6.28 -14.27
C GLY A 178 -0.59 6.75 -12.84
N ILE A 179 -0.57 5.79 -11.92
CA ILE A 179 -0.74 5.98 -10.49
C ILE A 179 0.45 5.40 -9.73
N VAL A 180 0.80 6.09 -8.65
CA VAL A 180 1.75 5.64 -7.64
C VAL A 180 1.03 5.63 -6.31
N ASP A 181 0.87 4.44 -5.74
CA ASP A 181 0.36 4.25 -4.40
C ASP A 181 1.54 3.95 -3.46
N THR A 182 1.67 4.76 -2.41
CA THR A 182 2.64 4.51 -1.33
C THR A 182 1.87 4.15 -0.07
N TYR A 183 1.90 2.86 0.27
CA TYR A 183 1.28 2.31 1.46
C TYR A 183 2.22 2.48 2.64
N GLN A 184 1.78 3.21 3.67
CA GLN A 184 2.52 3.47 4.90
C GLN A 184 1.90 2.82 6.12
N GLY A 185 2.68 2.01 6.84
CA GLY A 185 2.28 1.42 8.13
C GLY A 185 2.86 2.18 9.33
N GLY A 186 2.75 1.58 10.51
CA GLY A 186 3.31 2.15 11.74
C GLY A 186 2.56 3.37 12.26
N SER A 187 3.26 4.30 12.91
CA SER A 187 2.66 5.51 13.52
C SER A 187 2.34 6.60 12.52
N CYS A 188 2.95 6.55 11.35
CA CYS A 188 2.67 7.45 10.25
C CYS A 188 1.90 6.72 9.17
N ALA A 189 0.96 5.86 9.58
CA ALA A 189 0.19 5.09 8.64
C ALA A 189 -0.57 6.01 7.68
N GLN A 190 -0.25 5.92 6.41
CA GLN A 190 -0.90 6.73 5.38
C GLN A 190 -0.82 6.06 4.00
N LEU A 191 -1.87 6.23 3.20
CA LEU A 191 -1.85 5.96 1.77
C LEU A 191 -1.65 7.28 1.06
N VAL A 192 -0.51 7.44 0.41
CA VAL A 192 -0.25 8.57 -0.49
C VAL A 192 -0.48 8.08 -1.91
N ARG A 193 -1.43 8.69 -2.62
CA ARG A 193 -1.74 8.41 -4.01
C ARG A 193 -1.36 9.60 -4.87
N SER A 194 -0.44 9.35 -5.78
CA SER A 194 0.07 10.33 -6.74
C SER A 194 -0.21 9.88 -8.15
N ARG A 195 -0.53 10.82 -9.03
CA ARG A 195 -0.50 10.58 -10.47
C ARG A 195 0.95 10.73 -10.92
N ILE A 196 1.41 9.83 -11.78
CA ILE A 196 2.71 9.93 -12.42
C ILE A 196 2.54 10.08 -13.92
N ARG A 197 3.25 11.05 -14.49
CA ARG A 197 3.40 11.24 -15.93
C ARG A 197 4.86 11.10 -16.29
N LEU A 198 5.15 10.26 -17.26
CA LEU A 198 6.47 10.08 -17.83
C LEU A 198 6.45 10.65 -19.24
N HIS A 199 7.35 11.57 -19.54
CA HIS A 199 7.54 12.13 -20.87
C HIS A 199 8.98 11.93 -21.32
N ARG A 200 9.19 11.37 -22.52
CA ARG A 200 10.53 11.14 -23.07
C ARG A 200 11.14 12.46 -23.49
N VAL A 201 12.28 12.81 -22.91
CA VAL A 201 13.01 14.06 -23.15
C VAL A 201 14.35 13.87 -23.85
N GLY A 202 14.72 12.62 -24.17
CA GLY A 202 15.93 12.33 -24.93
C GLY A 202 16.24 10.85 -25.04
N ASP A 203 17.27 10.54 -25.82
CA ASP A 203 17.82 9.20 -25.94
C ASP A 203 18.68 8.83 -24.73
N LEU A 204 19.02 7.55 -24.63
CA LEU A 204 19.95 7.06 -23.62
C LEU A 204 21.32 7.76 -23.77
N PRO A 205 21.95 8.23 -22.68
CA PRO A 205 23.29 8.77 -22.75
C PRO A 205 24.28 7.78 -23.37
N ALA A 206 25.20 8.28 -24.20
CA ALA A 206 26.27 7.46 -24.76
C ALA A 206 27.09 6.81 -23.64
N GLY A 207 27.44 5.53 -23.81
CA GLY A 207 28.19 4.76 -22.82
C GLY A 207 27.36 4.24 -21.64
N THR A 208 26.03 4.38 -21.65
CA THR A 208 25.18 3.72 -20.64
C THR A 208 25.36 2.20 -20.74
N ALA A 209 25.87 1.58 -19.67
CA ALA A 209 26.09 0.14 -19.63
C ALA A 209 24.79 -0.62 -19.91
N PRO A 210 24.84 -1.77 -20.62
CA PRO A 210 23.67 -2.62 -20.80
C PRO A 210 23.12 -3.10 -19.45
N LEU A 211 21.81 -3.29 -19.38
CA LEU A 211 21.21 -3.90 -18.19
C LEU A 211 21.77 -5.29 -17.95
N PRO A 212 22.11 -5.64 -16.70
CA PRO A 212 22.33 -7.03 -16.36
C PRO A 212 21.05 -7.82 -16.65
N ARG A 213 21.21 -9.07 -17.10
CA ARG A 213 20.08 -9.98 -17.31
C ARG A 213 19.32 -10.12 -16.00
N THR A 214 18.20 -9.41 -15.91
CA THR A 214 17.30 -9.48 -14.77
C THR A 214 16.18 -10.40 -15.20
N PRO A 215 16.11 -11.64 -14.69
CA PRO A 215 15.10 -12.59 -15.15
C PRO A 215 13.71 -11.98 -14.92
N VAL A 216 12.81 -12.12 -15.90
CA VAL A 216 11.38 -11.93 -15.67
C VAL A 216 10.95 -13.04 -14.69
N VAL A 217 10.54 -12.66 -13.49
CA VAL A 217 9.98 -13.59 -12.52
C VAL A 217 8.50 -13.24 -12.45
N ALA A 218 7.65 -14.20 -12.80
CA ALA A 218 6.20 -14.03 -12.69
C ALA A 218 5.82 -13.64 -11.26
N ALA A 219 4.80 -12.80 -11.10
CA ALA A 219 4.23 -12.49 -9.81
C ALA A 219 3.82 -13.79 -9.10
N ARG A 220 4.50 -14.10 -8.00
CA ARG A 220 4.30 -15.35 -7.27
C ARG A 220 3.04 -15.26 -6.40
N THR A 221 1.97 -15.93 -6.81
CA THR A 221 0.75 -16.09 -5.98
C THR A 221 0.96 -17.09 -4.83
N ASP A 222 2.02 -17.89 -4.91
CA ASP A 222 2.43 -18.91 -3.94
C ASP A 222 3.26 -18.38 -2.77
N ILE A 223 3.41 -17.05 -2.62
CA ILE A 223 4.01 -16.45 -1.40
C ILE A 223 3.00 -16.31 -0.27
N PRO A 224 3.27 -16.81 0.96
CA PRO A 224 2.31 -16.72 2.07
C PRO A 224 1.79 -15.31 2.31
N GLY A 225 2.64 -14.31 2.06
CA GLY A 225 2.32 -12.88 2.06
C GLY A 225 1.09 -12.47 1.23
N ALA A 226 0.79 -13.17 0.13
CA ALA A 226 -0.33 -12.91 -0.75
C ALA A 226 -1.66 -13.57 -0.29
N GLY A 227 -1.62 -14.47 0.70
CA GLY A 227 -2.79 -15.24 1.12
C GLY A 227 -3.85 -14.44 1.90
N LEU A 228 -3.55 -13.22 2.32
CA LEU A 228 -4.50 -12.33 3.00
C LEU A 228 -5.04 -11.29 2.02
N GLN A 229 -5.98 -11.74 1.18
CA GLN A 229 -6.69 -10.94 0.19
C GLN A 229 -8.21 -11.11 0.34
N GLY A 230 -8.94 -10.01 0.14
CA GLY A 230 -10.41 -9.98 0.20
C GLY A 230 -10.93 -9.29 1.46
N ARG A 231 -12.17 -9.58 1.84
CA ARG A 231 -12.84 -9.06 3.03
C ARG A 231 -12.58 -9.98 4.23
N TYR A 232 -12.26 -9.38 5.37
CA TYR A 232 -12.01 -10.07 6.63
C TYR A 232 -12.73 -9.37 7.78
N GLU A 233 -13.27 -10.15 8.70
CA GLU A 233 -13.54 -9.69 10.05
C GLU A 233 -12.23 -9.62 10.83
N VAL A 234 -11.99 -8.48 11.47
CA VAL A 234 -10.84 -8.18 12.33
C VAL A 234 -11.31 -8.11 13.77
N ALA A 235 -11.09 -9.18 14.52
CA ALA A 235 -11.42 -9.24 15.94
C ALA A 235 -10.15 -9.05 16.79
N GLN A 236 -10.21 -8.16 17.78
CA GLN A 236 -9.17 -8.00 18.80
C GLN A 236 -9.77 -8.31 20.17
N THR A 237 -9.10 -9.18 20.93
CA THR A 237 -9.51 -9.57 22.28
C THR A 237 -8.38 -9.27 23.27
N THR A 238 -8.70 -8.66 24.41
CA THR A 238 -7.71 -8.41 25.46
C THR A 238 -7.42 -9.71 26.21
N VAL A 239 -6.14 -10.12 26.21
CA VAL A 239 -5.66 -11.34 26.88
C VAL A 239 -5.19 -11.01 28.30
N SER A 240 -4.47 -9.91 28.47
CA SER A 240 -4.00 -9.46 29.78
C SER A 240 -3.72 -7.96 29.79
N SER A 241 -3.71 -7.34 30.97
CA SER A 241 -3.27 -5.95 31.13
C SER A 241 -2.55 -5.72 32.45
N ARG A 242 -1.64 -4.75 32.46
CA ARG A 242 -0.91 -4.28 33.64
C ARG A 242 -0.85 -2.75 33.64
N PRO A 243 -1.44 -2.05 34.61
CA PRO A 243 -2.32 -2.58 35.66
C PRO A 243 -3.62 -3.20 35.09
N ALA A 244 -4.31 -4.01 35.89
CA ALA A 244 -5.57 -4.65 35.50
C ALA A 244 -6.68 -3.63 35.12
N SER A 245 -6.60 -2.41 35.66
CA SER A 245 -7.51 -1.31 35.33
C SER A 245 -7.45 -0.87 33.85
N LEU A 246 -6.35 -1.18 33.13
CA LEU A 246 -6.25 -0.90 31.69
C LEU A 246 -7.17 -1.79 30.84
N ALA A 247 -7.50 -3.02 31.27
CA ALA A 247 -8.31 -3.94 30.48
C ALA A 247 -9.69 -3.35 30.12
N ARG A 248 -10.31 -2.59 31.03
CA ARG A 248 -11.62 -1.96 30.81
C ARG A 248 -11.60 -0.89 29.71
N ARG A 249 -10.44 -0.32 29.40
CA ARG A 249 -10.28 0.69 28.34
C ARG A 249 -10.15 0.08 26.95
N PHE A 250 -9.90 -1.22 26.88
CA PHE A 250 -9.64 -1.93 25.64
C PHE A 250 -10.57 -3.14 25.56
N PRO A 251 -11.89 -2.88 25.40
CA PRO A 251 -12.84 -3.96 25.20
C PRO A 251 -12.46 -4.76 23.95
N ALA A 252 -12.99 -5.98 23.88
CA ALA A 252 -12.92 -6.71 22.63
C ALA A 252 -13.60 -5.88 21.53
N THR A 253 -12.95 -5.77 20.38
CA THR A 253 -13.47 -5.05 19.21
C THR A 253 -13.56 -6.02 18.05
N SER A 254 -14.61 -5.90 17.24
CA SER A 254 -14.68 -6.54 15.93
C SER A 254 -15.09 -5.51 14.88
N GLY A 255 -14.67 -5.72 13.65
CA GLY A 255 -15.04 -4.90 12.52
C GLY A 255 -14.54 -5.50 11.21
N GLU A 256 -15.13 -5.09 10.11
CA GLU A 256 -14.74 -5.58 8.79
C GLU A 256 -13.64 -4.70 8.17
N ALA A 257 -12.68 -5.34 7.50
CA ALA A 257 -11.66 -4.70 6.70
C ALA A 257 -11.45 -5.43 5.37
N ARG A 258 -11.12 -4.67 4.33
CA ARG A 258 -10.62 -5.22 3.06
C ARG A 258 -9.09 -5.24 3.09
N LEU A 259 -8.51 -6.40 2.82
CA LEU A 259 -7.06 -6.63 2.80
C LEU A 259 -6.61 -6.77 1.35
N ALA A 260 -5.59 -5.99 0.97
CA ALA A 260 -5.00 -6.03 -0.37
C ALA A 260 -3.47 -6.22 -0.24
N PRO A 261 -2.92 -7.39 -0.63
CA PRO A 261 -1.49 -7.63 -0.59
C PRO A 261 -0.78 -6.87 -1.71
N VAL A 262 0.41 -6.36 -1.39
CA VAL A 262 1.33 -5.66 -2.30
C VAL A 262 2.70 -6.29 -2.11
N CYS A 263 3.14 -7.08 -3.07
CA CYS A 263 4.34 -7.92 -2.95
C CYS A 263 5.45 -7.44 -3.89
N LEU A 264 6.70 -7.62 -3.45
CA LEU A 264 7.83 -7.54 -4.37
C LEU A 264 7.69 -8.62 -5.44
N ARG A 265 8.36 -8.39 -6.57
CA ARG A 265 8.31 -9.30 -7.73
C ARG A 265 8.78 -10.72 -7.41
N ASP A 266 9.85 -10.85 -6.63
CA ASP A 266 10.37 -12.15 -6.16
C ASP A 266 9.53 -12.77 -5.03
N GLY A 267 8.41 -12.12 -4.69
CA GLY A 267 7.99 -11.72 -3.36
C GLY A 267 8.59 -12.44 -2.15
N SER A 268 9.87 -12.12 -1.95
CA SER A 268 10.56 -12.24 -0.68
C SER A 268 9.93 -11.39 0.44
N ARG A 269 9.17 -10.35 0.05
CA ARG A 269 8.49 -9.39 0.95
C ARG A 269 7.12 -9.01 0.38
N CYS A 270 6.17 -8.83 1.28
CA CYS A 270 4.84 -8.30 0.99
C CYS A 270 4.42 -7.33 2.08
N THR A 271 3.56 -6.39 1.72
CA THR A 271 2.81 -5.56 2.66
C THR A 271 1.32 -5.73 2.36
N ILE A 272 0.50 -5.93 3.38
CA ILE A 272 -0.95 -5.95 3.24
C ILE A 272 -1.45 -4.55 3.57
N ALA A 273 -2.11 -3.91 2.62
CA ALA A 273 -2.88 -2.70 2.87
C ALA A 273 -4.25 -3.07 3.46
N LEU A 274 -4.62 -2.42 4.57
CA LEU A 274 -5.91 -2.61 5.24
C LEU A 274 -6.78 -1.40 4.93
N TYR A 275 -7.99 -1.65 4.47
CA TYR A 275 -9.01 -0.65 4.21
C TYR A 275 -10.25 -0.91 5.06
N SER A 276 -10.97 0.13 5.44
CA SER A 276 -12.33 -0.01 5.95
C SER A 276 -13.28 -0.46 4.84
N THR A 277 -14.49 -0.88 5.20
CA THR A 277 -15.57 -1.17 4.25
C THR A 277 -15.91 0.01 3.35
N GLY A 278 -15.79 1.25 3.87
CA GLY A 278 -15.93 2.49 3.09
C GLY A 278 -14.71 2.84 2.21
N GLY A 279 -13.71 1.95 2.10
CA GLY A 279 -12.53 2.15 1.27
C GLY A 279 -11.48 3.10 1.84
N GLN A 280 -11.60 3.50 3.11
CA GLN A 280 -10.58 4.34 3.75
C GLN A 280 -9.38 3.50 4.14
N TYR A 281 -8.18 3.95 3.80
CA TYR A 281 -6.96 3.30 4.23
C TYR A 281 -6.81 3.40 5.76
N LEU A 282 -6.64 2.25 6.42
CA LEU A 282 -6.50 2.16 7.86
C LEU A 282 -5.04 2.03 8.27
N SER A 283 -4.32 1.08 7.66
CA SER A 283 -2.95 0.76 8.02
C SER A 283 -2.34 -0.24 7.04
N ALA A 284 -1.12 -0.69 7.33
CA ALA A 284 -0.51 -1.80 6.63
C ALA A 284 0.24 -2.75 7.56
N LEU A 285 0.23 -4.04 7.21
CA LEU A 285 0.99 -5.12 7.86
C LEU A 285 2.12 -5.57 6.95
N SER A 286 3.33 -5.71 7.47
CA SER A 286 4.51 -6.15 6.72
C SER A 286 4.73 -7.64 6.92
N TYR A 287 4.88 -8.41 5.83
CA TYR A 287 5.24 -9.82 5.92
C TYR A 287 6.73 -9.97 6.22
N ARG A 288 7.05 -10.36 7.45
CA ARG A 288 8.42 -10.58 7.96
C ARG A 288 8.43 -11.80 8.87
N SER A 289 9.53 -12.54 8.90
CA SER A 289 9.72 -13.67 9.84
C SER A 289 8.55 -14.68 9.87
N ARG A 290 8.00 -15.01 8.68
CA ARG A 290 6.85 -15.93 8.50
C ARG A 290 5.53 -15.46 9.14
N GLY A 291 5.39 -14.17 9.45
CA GLY A 291 4.14 -13.58 9.94
C GLY A 291 3.92 -12.19 9.34
N PHE A 292 2.75 -11.64 9.58
CA PHE A 292 2.40 -10.27 9.24
C PHE A 292 2.50 -9.42 10.49
N GLU A 293 3.38 -8.43 10.45
CA GLU A 293 3.76 -7.63 11.60
C GLU A 293 3.45 -6.15 11.36
N ARG A 294 2.99 -5.48 12.42
CA ARG A 294 2.95 -4.02 12.49
C ARG A 294 3.55 -3.58 13.81
N THR A 295 4.45 -2.61 13.74
CA THR A 295 4.96 -1.91 14.92
C THR A 295 4.64 -0.44 14.75
N THR A 296 4.11 0.15 15.81
CA THR A 296 3.68 1.54 15.90
C THR A 296 4.33 2.13 17.14
N THR A 297 5.09 3.22 17.03
CA THR A 297 5.80 3.87 18.13
C THR A 297 5.46 5.35 18.24
N GLY A 298 5.35 5.90 19.45
CA GLY A 298 5.15 7.36 19.56
C GLY A 298 3.69 7.81 19.41
N VAL A 299 2.71 6.92 19.58
CA VAL A 299 1.29 7.31 19.47
C VAL A 299 0.89 8.07 20.73
N PRO A 300 0.42 9.32 20.62
CA PRO A 300 -0.06 10.06 21.77
C PRO A 300 -1.32 9.39 22.33
N VAL A 301 -1.37 9.26 23.65
CA VAL A 301 -2.48 8.63 24.37
C VAL A 301 -2.92 9.51 25.54
N THR A 302 -4.21 9.53 25.83
CA THR A 302 -4.76 10.22 27.00
C THR A 302 -4.94 9.23 28.14
N CYS A 303 -4.25 9.49 29.25
CA CYS A 303 -4.27 8.68 30.47
C CYS A 303 -5.61 8.85 31.23
N THR A 304 -5.86 7.96 32.20
CA THR A 304 -7.06 8.01 33.05
C THR A 304 -7.18 9.29 33.87
N ASN A 305 -6.04 9.84 34.31
CA ASN A 305 -5.95 11.09 35.05
C ASN A 305 -5.95 12.33 34.14
N GLY A 306 -6.23 12.18 32.83
CA GLY A 306 -6.20 13.27 31.87
C GLY A 306 -4.79 13.69 31.42
N ALA A 307 -3.73 13.08 31.97
CA ALA A 307 -2.37 13.31 31.49
C ALA A 307 -2.20 12.80 30.06
N THR A 308 -1.26 13.38 29.32
CA THR A 308 -0.83 12.87 28.03
C THR A 308 0.34 11.92 28.21
N GLY A 309 0.33 10.84 27.45
CA GLY A 309 1.40 9.86 27.42
C GLY A 309 1.69 9.41 25.99
N VAL A 310 2.58 8.43 25.87
CA VAL A 310 2.97 7.84 24.59
C VAL A 310 2.79 6.33 24.64
N ALA A 311 2.31 5.73 23.57
CA ALA A 311 2.20 4.29 23.45
C ALA A 311 3.07 3.75 22.30
N ARG A 312 3.50 2.50 22.49
CA ARG A 312 4.09 1.65 21.47
C ARG A 312 3.23 0.40 21.32
N ALA A 313 2.81 0.07 20.12
CA ALA A 313 2.10 -1.15 19.82
C ALA A 313 2.91 -2.05 18.89
N THR A 314 2.83 -3.35 19.10
CA THR A 314 3.35 -4.37 18.20
C THR A 314 2.26 -5.41 18.01
N GLU A 315 1.98 -5.78 16.78
CA GLU A 315 0.97 -6.76 16.42
C GLU A 315 1.58 -7.72 15.42
N ARG A 316 1.30 -9.01 15.62
CA ARG A 316 1.74 -10.06 14.71
C ARG A 316 0.61 -11.05 14.52
N VAL A 317 0.24 -11.31 13.27
CA VAL A 317 -0.64 -12.42 12.91
C VAL A 317 0.16 -13.42 12.09
N VAL A 318 0.01 -14.71 12.41
CA VAL A 318 0.79 -15.77 11.77
C VAL A 318 -0.17 -16.64 10.97
N PRO A 319 0.04 -16.79 9.65
CA PRO A 319 -0.77 -17.72 8.87
C PRO A 319 -0.51 -19.16 9.34
N PRO A 320 -1.55 -20.01 9.40
CA PRO A 320 -1.35 -21.41 9.74
C PRO A 320 -0.43 -22.08 8.72
N ALA A 321 0.47 -22.93 9.21
CA ALA A 321 1.36 -23.70 8.35
C ALA A 321 0.51 -24.58 7.40
N ASN A 322 0.85 -24.59 6.11
CA ASN A 322 0.21 -25.41 5.07
C ASN A 322 -1.29 -25.14 4.84
N ALA A 323 -1.84 -24.02 5.32
CA ALA A 323 -3.23 -23.68 5.04
C ALA A 323 -3.42 -23.30 3.55
N PRO A 324 -4.56 -23.68 2.94
CA PRO A 324 -4.90 -23.24 1.59
C PRO A 324 -5.07 -21.72 1.55
N ARG A 325 -4.86 -21.14 0.38
CA ARG A 325 -4.99 -19.70 0.15
C ARG A 325 -6.16 -19.40 -0.78
N PRO A 326 -6.87 -18.28 -0.57
CA PRO A 326 -6.70 -17.30 0.50
C PRO A 326 -6.97 -17.89 1.90
N PHE A 327 -6.31 -17.37 2.95
CA PHE A 327 -6.40 -17.95 4.28
C PHE A 327 -7.78 -17.71 4.88
N ALA A 328 -8.46 -18.79 5.29
CA ALA A 328 -9.77 -18.70 5.93
C ALA A 328 -9.71 -17.96 7.28
N SER A 329 -8.66 -18.21 8.07
CA SER A 329 -8.42 -17.50 9.31
C SER A 329 -6.93 -17.44 9.66
N VAL A 330 -6.50 -16.31 10.22
CA VAL A 330 -5.17 -16.16 10.83
C VAL A 330 -5.31 -15.49 12.19
N SER A 331 -4.43 -15.82 13.13
CA SER A 331 -4.45 -15.17 14.43
C SER A 331 -3.04 -14.97 14.97
N GLY A 332 -2.90 -14.10 15.95
CA GLY A 332 -1.65 -13.94 16.66
C GLY A 332 -1.68 -12.87 17.75
N PRO A 333 -0.55 -12.73 18.46
CA PRO A 333 -0.46 -11.83 19.60
C PRO A 333 -0.25 -10.38 19.16
N GLY A 334 -0.77 -9.47 19.97
CA GLY A 334 -0.44 -8.05 19.96
C GLY A 334 -0.11 -7.56 21.37
N THR A 335 0.68 -6.51 21.47
CA THR A 335 1.02 -5.86 22.74
C THR A 335 1.10 -4.37 22.54
N THR A 336 0.39 -3.63 23.38
CA THR A 336 0.52 -2.18 23.50
C THR A 336 1.17 -1.85 24.83
N THR A 337 2.32 -1.18 24.80
CA THR A 337 3.02 -0.66 25.96
C THR A 337 2.78 0.84 26.05
N TYR A 338 2.19 1.27 27.15
CA TYR A 338 2.02 2.67 27.51
C TYR A 338 3.26 3.10 28.27
N LEU A 339 3.90 4.15 27.78
CA LEU A 339 5.11 4.73 28.33
C LEU A 339 4.72 5.87 29.29
N THR A 340 5.58 6.87 29.40
CA THR A 340 5.43 8.07 30.26
C THR A 340 3.99 8.55 30.44
N GLY A 341 3.62 8.94 31.65
CA GLY A 341 2.28 9.44 32.00
C GLY A 341 1.21 8.36 32.24
N CYS A 342 1.22 7.25 31.49
CA CYS A 342 0.23 6.15 31.63
C CYS A 342 0.86 4.75 31.75
N ALA A 343 2.03 4.64 32.39
CA ALA A 343 2.86 3.43 32.38
C ALA A 343 2.06 2.12 32.58
N GLY A 344 2.23 1.20 31.64
CA GLY A 344 1.54 -0.09 31.66
C GLY A 344 1.62 -0.84 30.33
N SER A 345 0.99 -2.00 30.26
CA SER A 345 0.91 -2.79 29.04
C SER A 345 -0.43 -3.52 28.91
N VAL A 346 -0.83 -3.78 27.67
CA VAL A 346 -2.03 -4.53 27.33
C VAL A 346 -1.63 -5.54 26.26
N SER A 347 -1.81 -6.82 26.55
CA SER A 347 -1.64 -7.88 25.57
C SER A 347 -2.99 -8.21 24.96
N ARG A 348 -3.03 -8.36 23.65
CA ARG A 348 -4.22 -8.71 22.88
C ARG A 348 -3.96 -9.91 21.99
N ARG A 349 -5.03 -10.53 21.52
CA ARG A 349 -5.01 -11.44 20.39
C ARG A 349 -5.81 -10.83 19.26
N THR A 350 -5.22 -10.77 18.08
CA THR A 350 -5.91 -10.38 16.85
C THR A 350 -6.22 -11.63 16.05
N THR A 351 -7.44 -11.71 15.55
CA THR A 351 -7.91 -12.74 14.63
C THR A 351 -8.46 -12.06 13.38
N LEU A 352 -8.05 -12.55 12.22
CA LEU A 352 -8.61 -12.19 10.93
C LEU A 352 -9.37 -13.40 10.41
N THR A 353 -10.65 -13.24 10.07
CA THR A 353 -11.51 -14.31 9.53
C THR A 353 -12.05 -13.87 8.18
N ARG A 354 -11.80 -14.64 7.12
CA ARG A 354 -12.20 -14.28 5.76
C ARG A 354 -13.72 -14.33 5.62
N LEU A 355 -14.30 -13.27 5.04
CA LEU A 355 -15.73 -13.13 4.77
C LEU A 355 -16.07 -13.31 3.28
N GLY A 356 -15.06 -13.26 2.40
CA GLY A 356 -15.24 -13.37 0.95
C GLY A 356 -14.31 -12.41 0.21
N ASP A 357 -14.59 -12.18 -1.07
CA ASP A 357 -13.98 -11.11 -1.87
C ASP A 357 -14.85 -9.84 -1.85
#